data_AF-A0A948YCM7-F1
#
_entry.id   AF-A0A948YCM7-F1
#
_cell.length_a   1.000
_cell.length_b   1.000
_cell.length_c   1.000
_cell.angle_alpha   90.00
_cell.angle_beta   90.00
_cell.angle_gamma   90.00
#
_symmetry.space_group_name_H-M   'P 1'
#
loop_
_entity.id
_entity.type
_entity.pdbx_description
1 polymer ?
#
loop_
_entity_poly.entity_id
_entity_poly.type
_entity_poly.pdbx_seq_one_letter_code
_entity_poly.pdbx_strand_id
1 'polypeptide(L)'
;MSTVQVIKSDFIKFNVSPKFKIMAEKKAKEHGMTVSELGRMLFGAFVTGMAKPSFDISSEFLEMAEQAKQDYKDGKTVSFSSTDELFKYLDSTK
;
A
#
# COMPACT_ATOMS: atom_id res chain seq x y z
N MET A 1 -29.02 -15.24 -32.94
CA MET A 1 -27.61 -15.16 -32.52
C MET A 1 -27.60 -14.85 -31.03
N SER A 2 -27.19 -15.81 -30.20
CA SER A 2 -27.18 -15.65 -28.74
C SER A 2 -25.85 -15.03 -28.33
N THR A 3 -25.89 -13.80 -27.83
CA THR A 3 -24.73 -13.10 -27.27
C THR A 3 -24.35 -13.75 -25.94
N VAL A 4 -23.13 -14.28 -25.87
CA VAL A 4 -22.56 -14.80 -24.62
C VAL A 4 -22.27 -13.60 -23.71
N GLN A 5 -23.08 -13.42 -22.67
CA GLN A 5 -22.77 -12.48 -21.60
C GLN A 5 -21.65 -13.07 -20.74
N VAL A 6 -20.45 -12.49 -20.84
CA VAL A 6 -19.34 -12.82 -19.94
C VAL A 6 -19.59 -12.09 -18.62
N ILE A 7 -20.21 -12.78 -17.66
CA ILE A 7 -20.39 -12.26 -16.29
C ILE A 7 -19.54 -13.11 -15.34
N LYS A 8 -18.27 -12.76 -15.20
CA LYS A 8 -17.43 -13.15 -14.06
C LYS A 8 -16.40 -12.07 -13.81
N SER A 9 -16.86 -10.94 -13.28
CA SER A 9 -15.99 -9.95 -12.67
C SER A 9 -16.23 -9.98 -11.17
N ASP A 10 -15.42 -10.76 -10.45
CA ASP A 10 -15.34 -10.62 -9.00
C ASP A 10 -14.74 -9.25 -8.69
N PHE A 11 -15.52 -8.40 -8.03
CA PHE A 11 -15.06 -7.09 -7.60
C PHE A 11 -14.23 -7.23 -6.32
N ILE A 12 -12.93 -7.00 -6.43
CA ILE A 12 -12.06 -6.93 -5.26
C ILE A 12 -12.15 -5.53 -4.68
N LYS A 13 -12.63 -5.42 -3.43
CA LYS A 13 -12.65 -4.17 -2.67
C LYS A 13 -11.48 -4.15 -1.70
N PHE A 14 -10.62 -3.14 -1.81
CA PHE A 14 -9.54 -2.90 -0.86
C PHE A 14 -9.91 -1.73 0.04
N ASN A 15 -9.91 -1.95 1.34
CA ASN A 15 -9.96 -0.85 2.31
C ASN A 15 -8.54 -0.29 2.46
N VAL A 16 -8.30 0.87 1.86
CA VAL A 16 -7.00 1.55 1.90
C VAL A 16 -7.17 2.95 2.47
N SER A 17 -6.10 3.48 3.07
CA SER A 17 -6.12 4.85 3.56
C SER A 17 -6.27 5.84 2.39
N PRO A 18 -6.90 7.01 2.61
CA PRO A 18 -7.04 8.03 1.56
C PRO A 18 -5.70 8.47 0.97
N LYS A 19 -4.66 8.57 1.81
CA LYS A 19 -3.29 8.92 1.38
C LYS A 19 -2.72 7.87 0.42
N PHE A 20 -2.88 6.59 0.74
CA PHE A 20 -2.42 5.51 -0.14
C PHE A 20 -3.14 5.50 -1.48
N LYS A 21 -4.47 5.72 -1.46
CA LYS A 21 -5.27 5.84 -2.68
C LYS A 21 -4.74 6.93 -3.62
N ILE A 22 -4.46 8.12 -3.11
CA ILE A 22 -3.91 9.25 -3.89
C ILE A 22 -2.54 8.90 -4.48
N MET A 23 -1.67 8.27 -3.71
CA MET A 23 -0.35 7.83 -4.20
C MET A 23 -0.47 6.79 -5.32
N ALA A 24 -1.35 5.80 -5.15
CA ALA A 24 -1.62 4.80 -6.17
C ALA A 24 -2.22 5.41 -7.45
N GLU A 25 -3.14 6.37 -7.31
CA GLU A 25 -3.72 7.12 -8.44
C GLU A 25 -2.66 7.90 -9.21
N LYS A 26 -1.77 8.60 -8.49
CA LYS A 26 -0.66 9.33 -9.11
C LYS A 26 0.26 8.38 -9.87
N LYS A 27 0.65 7.26 -9.23
CA LYS A 27 1.53 6.26 -9.85
C LYS A 27 0.90 5.60 -11.07
N ALA A 28 -0.39 5.28 -11.00
CA ALA A 28 -1.11 4.74 -12.15
C ALA A 28 -1.11 5.73 -13.33
N LYS A 29 -1.39 7.02 -13.07
CA LYS A 29 -1.35 8.08 -14.09
C LYS A 29 0.03 8.28 -14.72
N GLU A 30 1.11 8.18 -13.94
CA GLU A 30 2.49 8.26 -14.45
C GLU A 30 2.76 7.22 -15.56
N HIS A 31 2.09 6.07 -15.49
CA HIS A 31 2.20 4.99 -16.47
C HIS A 31 1.00 4.92 -17.44
N GLY A 32 0.15 5.96 -17.48
CA GLY A 32 -1.00 6.03 -18.37
C GLY A 32 -2.11 5.00 -18.08
N MET A 33 -2.15 4.47 -16.86
CA MET A 33 -3.11 3.44 -16.44
C MET A 33 -4.04 3.94 -15.34
N THR A 34 -5.19 3.28 -15.19
CA THR A 34 -6.10 3.49 -14.05
C THR A 34 -5.64 2.69 -12.84
N VAL A 35 -6.07 3.08 -11.64
CA VAL A 35 -5.76 2.33 -10.41
C VAL A 35 -6.31 0.91 -10.45
N SER A 36 -7.46 0.71 -11.10
CA SER A 36 -8.06 -0.61 -11.28
C SER A 36 -7.21 -1.50 -12.17
N GLU A 37 -6.64 -0.96 -13.25
CA GLU A 37 -5.73 -1.69 -14.14
C GLU A 37 -4.41 -2.01 -13.44
N LEU A 38 -3.84 -1.03 -12.73
CA LEU A 38 -2.67 -1.24 -11.89
C LEU A 38 -2.92 -2.35 -10.85
N GLY A 39 -4.06 -2.31 -10.17
CA GLY A 39 -4.44 -3.31 -9.17
C GLY A 39 -4.61 -4.70 -9.77
N ARG A 40 -5.25 -4.82 -10.94
CA ARG A 40 -5.40 -6.10 -11.65
C ARG A 40 -4.05 -6.65 -12.12
N MET A 41 -3.17 -5.79 -12.63
CA MET A 41 -1.83 -6.18 -13.08
C MET A 41 -0.99 -6.69 -11.90
N LEU A 42 -0.97 -5.98 -10.78
CA LEU A 42 -0.23 -6.38 -9.57
C LEU A 42 -0.80 -7.65 -8.95
N PHE A 43 -2.13 -7.76 -8.85
CA PHE A 43 -2.78 -8.97 -8.35
C PHE A 43 -2.50 -10.17 -9.25
N GLY A 44 -2.60 -9.99 -10.57
CA GLY A 44 -2.25 -11.01 -11.55
C GLY A 44 -0.79 -11.45 -11.40
N ALA A 45 0.15 -10.50 -11.32
CA ALA A 45 1.57 -10.79 -11.15
C ALA A 45 1.90 -11.52 -9.84
N PHE A 46 1.16 -11.25 -8.76
CA PHE A 46 1.26 -11.98 -7.50
C PHE A 46 0.74 -13.43 -7.64
N VAL A 47 -0.45 -13.62 -8.22
CA VAL A 47 -1.06 -14.95 -8.41
C VAL A 47 -0.24 -15.82 -9.37
N THR A 48 0.33 -15.24 -10.43
CA THR A 48 1.18 -15.96 -11.39
C THR A 48 2.61 -16.18 -10.90
N GLY A 49 2.99 -15.61 -9.74
CA GLY A 49 4.34 -15.68 -9.19
C GLY A 49 5.40 -14.90 -9.99
N MET A 50 5.01 -14.14 -11.03
CA MET A 50 5.90 -13.30 -11.83
C MET A 50 6.46 -12.13 -11.02
N ALA A 51 5.67 -11.60 -10.11
CA ALA A 51 6.12 -10.67 -9.09
C ALA A 51 6.04 -11.40 -7.75
N LYS A 52 7.12 -12.10 -7.36
CA LYS A 52 7.39 -12.18 -5.94
C LYS A 52 7.63 -10.75 -5.48
N PRO A 53 6.98 -10.27 -4.41
CA PRO A 53 7.43 -9.04 -3.79
C PRO A 53 8.94 -9.17 -3.60
N SER A 54 9.73 -8.30 -4.23
CA SER A 54 11.18 -8.23 -4.02
C SER A 54 11.41 -7.59 -2.66
N PHE A 55 10.97 -8.32 -1.66
CA PHE A 55 11.06 -7.97 -0.27
C PHE A 55 12.05 -8.97 0.29
N ASP A 56 13.33 -8.74 0.01
CA ASP A 56 14.28 -8.75 1.12
C ASP A 56 13.87 -7.59 2.02
N ILE A 57 12.73 -7.73 2.71
CA ILE A 57 12.45 -6.89 3.87
C ILE A 57 13.49 -7.36 4.86
N SER A 58 14.53 -6.55 5.09
CA SER A 58 15.49 -6.86 6.13
C SER A 58 14.72 -7.14 7.41
N SER A 59 15.18 -8.11 8.20
CA SER A 59 14.56 -8.45 9.48
C SER A 59 14.30 -7.22 10.35
N GLU A 60 15.18 -6.21 10.27
CA GLU A 60 15.00 -4.90 10.92
C GLU A 60 13.72 -4.16 10.53
N PHE A 61 13.32 -4.19 9.25
CA PHE A 61 12.07 -3.55 8.81
C PHE A 61 10.83 -4.30 9.29
N LEU A 62 10.90 -5.64 9.41
CA LEU A 62 9.81 -6.43 10.01
C LEU A 62 9.69 -6.14 11.50
N GLU A 63 10.81 -6.09 12.21
CA GLU A 63 10.87 -5.76 13.63
C GLU A 63 10.35 -4.34 13.90
N MET A 64 10.76 -3.35 13.10
CA MET A 64 10.22 -1.99 13.19
C MET A 64 8.71 -1.93 12.94
N ALA A 65 8.19 -2.69 11.98
CA ALA A 65 6.76 -2.74 11.69
C ALA A 65 5.96 -3.43 12.82
N GLU A 66 6.50 -4.49 13.41
CA GLU A 66 5.90 -5.16 14.57
C GLU A 66 5.91 -4.27 15.81
N GLN A 67 7.01 -3.55 16.05
CA GLN A 67 7.14 -2.62 17.16
C GLN A 67 6.19 -1.43 17.00
N ALA A 68 6.10 -0.83 15.81
CA ALA A 68 5.13 0.22 15.52
C ALA A 68 3.66 -0.25 15.72
N LYS A 69 3.38 -1.52 15.40
CA LYS A 69 2.06 -2.13 15.65
C LYS A 69 1.79 -2.33 17.14
N GLN A 70 2.80 -2.70 17.93
CA GLN A 70 2.72 -2.78 19.38
C GLN A 70 2.54 -1.41 20.02
N ASP A 71 3.33 -0.41 19.63
CA ASP A 71 3.23 0.96 20.15
C ASP A 71 1.85 1.58 19.87
N TYR A 72 1.26 1.29 18.72
CA TYR A 72 -0.12 1.67 18.43
C TYR A 72 -1.14 0.99 19.37
N LYS A 73 -0.96 -0.31 19.66
CA LYS A 73 -1.84 -1.04 20.60
C LYS A 73 -1.68 -0.54 22.04
N ASP A 74 -0.46 -0.19 22.43
CA ASP A 74 -0.12 0.28 23.78
C ASP A 74 -0.38 1.79 23.96
N GLY A 75 -0.87 2.47 22.92
CA GLY A 75 -1.19 3.90 22.96
C GLY A 75 0.05 4.80 22.97
N LYS A 76 1.25 4.28 22.70
CA LYS A 76 2.52 5.02 22.58
C LYS A 76 2.66 5.71 21.23
N THR A 77 1.54 6.17 20.67
CA THR A 77 1.54 6.86 19.38
C THR A 77 2.06 8.26 19.58
N VAL A 78 3.17 8.61 18.93
CA VAL A 78 3.65 9.99 18.90
C VAL A 78 2.76 10.78 17.95
N SER A 79 1.88 11.62 18.49
CA SER A 79 1.03 12.52 17.72
C SER A 79 1.80 13.79 17.40
N PHE A 80 2.04 14.05 16.11
CA PHE A 80 2.63 15.30 15.65
C PHE A 80 1.52 16.25 15.21
N SER A 81 1.56 17.48 15.73
CA SER A 81 0.56 18.51 15.46
C SER A 81 0.85 19.25 14.16
N SER A 82 2.09 19.16 13.66
CA SER A 82 2.53 19.80 12.44
C SER A 82 3.56 18.96 11.68
N THR A 83 3.67 19.24 10.38
CA THR A 83 4.69 18.61 9.52
C THR A 83 6.11 18.95 9.98
N ASP A 84 6.32 20.16 10.53
CA ASP A 84 7.63 20.60 11.04
C ASP A 84 8.05 19.83 12.31
N GLU A 85 7.11 19.49 13.18
CA GLU A 85 7.37 18.64 14.36
C GLU A 85 7.80 17.24 13.95
N LEU A 86 7.18 16.68 12.91
CA LEU A 86 7.52 15.37 12.37
C LEU A 86 8.94 15.36 11.78
N PHE A 87 9.33 16.39 11.04
CA PHE A 87 10.69 16.49 10.49
C PHE A 87 11.75 16.65 11.58
N LYS A 88 11.48 17.47 12.61
CA LYS A 88 12.38 17.60 13.77
C LYS A 88 12.56 16.29 14.53
N TYR A 89 11.49 15.52 14.70
CA TYR A 89 11.58 14.21 15.35
C TYR A 89 12.46 13.24 14.55
N LEU A 90 12.25 13.17 13.23
CA LEU A 90 13.06 12.31 12.35
C LEU A 90 14.55 12.70 12.34
N ASP A 91 14.86 13.99 12.32
CA ASP A 91 16.24 14.47 12.42
C ASP A 91 16.87 14.24 13.80
N SER A 92 16.08 14.21 14.88
CA SER A 92 16.58 13.96 16.24
C SER A 92 16.89 12.48 16.55
N THR A 93 16.44 11.57 15.70
CA THR A 93 16.67 10.11 15.80
C THR A 93 17.85 9.60 14.97
N LYS A 94 18.64 10.49 14.35
CA LYS A 94 19.93 10.17 13.70
C LYS A 94 21.08 10.24 14.70
#